data_AF-A0AAW2PJD2-F1
#
_entry.id   AF-A0AAW2PJD2-F1
#
_cell.length_a   1.000
_cell.length_b   1.000
_cell.length_c   1.000
_cell.angle_alpha   90.00
_cell.angle_beta   90.00
_cell.angle_gamma   90.00
#
_symmetry.space_group_name_H-M   'P 1'
#
loop_
_entity.id
_entity.type
_entity.pdbx_description
1 polymer ?
#
loop_
_entity_poly.entity_id
_entity_poly.type
_entity_poly.pdbx_seq_one_letter_code
_entity_poly.pdbx_strand_id
1 'polypeptide(L)'
;MKQGMGKVAVGAAVIGAAAVVGVTALVVRQRMKNSSRWARAMAILKEFEEKCATPDAKLRQVADAMTVEMHAGLASEGGSKLKMLISYVDSLPTGNEEGAFYALDLGGTNFRVLRVQLGGKTGGIVHQEFAEVSIPPALMSGTSDALFDYIVEKLASFVAEEEQRFNQPPDRQKELGFTFSFPVMQTSLNTGTIIGGRRAFLLVML
;
A
#
# COMPACT_ATOMS: atom_id res chain seq x y z
N MET A 1 -1.99 89.93 -7.67
CA MET A 1 -3.11 89.27 -6.96
C MET A 1 -3.43 87.95 -7.66
N LYS A 2 -3.35 86.84 -6.90
CA LYS A 2 -4.12 85.58 -7.05
C LYS A 2 -4.29 84.98 -8.47
N GLN A 3 -3.25 84.36 -9.06
CA GLN A 3 -3.49 83.37 -10.14
C GLN A 3 -2.60 82.10 -10.13
N GLY A 4 -1.55 82.01 -9.32
CA GLY A 4 -0.65 80.83 -9.30
C GLY A 4 -0.94 79.76 -8.24
N MET A 5 -1.43 80.17 -7.06
CA MET A 5 -1.43 79.31 -5.87
C MET A 5 -2.61 78.32 -5.77
N GLY A 6 -3.72 78.61 -6.46
CA GLY A 6 -4.89 77.72 -6.49
C GLY A 6 -4.71 76.49 -7.37
N LYS A 7 -3.86 76.54 -8.40
CA LYS A 7 -3.68 75.42 -9.35
C LYS A 7 -2.82 74.30 -8.78
N VAL A 8 -1.83 74.62 -7.95
CA VAL A 8 -0.91 73.64 -7.36
C VAL A 8 -1.56 72.86 -6.21
N ALA A 9 -2.32 73.53 -5.34
CA ALA A 9 -3.06 72.89 -4.26
C ALA A 9 -4.19 71.97 -4.76
N VAL A 10 -4.89 72.39 -5.83
CA VAL A 10 -5.90 71.56 -6.49
C VAL A 10 -5.25 70.36 -7.19
N GLY A 11 -4.10 70.53 -7.84
CA GLY A 11 -3.34 69.43 -8.44
C GLY A 11 -2.89 68.36 -7.42
N ALA A 12 -2.35 68.77 -6.27
CA ALA A 12 -1.91 67.84 -5.22
C ALA A 12 -3.08 67.10 -4.53
N ALA A 13 -4.19 67.79 -4.27
CA ALA A 13 -5.39 67.18 -3.67
C ALA A 13 -6.06 66.18 -4.64
N VAL A 14 -6.09 66.49 -5.94
CA VAL A 14 -6.63 65.58 -6.97
C VAL A 14 -5.75 64.35 -7.14
N ILE A 15 -4.42 64.49 -7.10
CA ILE A 15 -3.48 63.35 -7.17
C ILE A 15 -3.59 62.47 -5.92
N GLY A 16 -3.68 63.06 -4.72
CA GLY A 16 -3.87 62.33 -3.47
C GLY A 16 -5.19 61.54 -3.43
N ALA A 17 -6.30 62.17 -3.86
CA ALA A 17 -7.60 61.51 -3.95
C ALA A 17 -7.61 60.37 -4.99
N ALA A 18 -7.01 60.58 -6.16
CA ALA A 18 -6.91 59.57 -7.21
C ALA A 18 -6.09 58.35 -6.77
N ALA A 19 -4.99 58.56 -6.03
CA ALA A 19 -4.17 57.48 -5.49
C ALA A 19 -4.93 56.64 -4.43
N VAL A 20 -5.68 57.28 -3.53
CA VAL A 20 -6.50 56.61 -2.52
C VAL A 20 -7.63 55.79 -3.17
N VAL A 21 -8.31 56.36 -4.18
CA VAL A 21 -9.33 55.64 -4.97
C VAL A 21 -8.70 54.45 -5.73
N GLY A 22 -7.50 54.60 -6.28
CA GLY A 22 -6.77 53.52 -6.95
C GLY A 22 -6.41 52.37 -6.02
N VAL A 23 -5.88 52.67 -4.83
CA VAL A 23 -5.52 51.66 -3.81
C VAL A 23 -6.76 50.95 -3.27
N THR A 24 -7.82 51.69 -2.94
CA THR A 24 -9.07 51.09 -2.46
C THR A 24 -9.71 50.19 -3.52
N ALA A 25 -9.74 50.61 -4.79
CA ALA A 25 -10.21 49.77 -5.90
C ALA A 25 -9.37 48.50 -6.07
N LEU A 26 -8.04 48.58 -5.92
CA LEU A 26 -7.14 47.44 -5.98
C LEU A 26 -7.40 46.45 -4.84
N VAL A 27 -7.53 46.93 -3.60
CA VAL A 27 -7.82 46.11 -2.40
C VAL A 27 -9.18 45.44 -2.53
N VAL A 28 -10.21 46.16 -2.99
CA VAL A 28 -11.54 45.58 -3.27
C VAL A 28 -11.44 44.52 -4.36
N ARG A 29 -10.71 44.78 -5.46
CA ARG A 29 -10.51 43.80 -6.54
C ARG A 29 -9.75 42.56 -6.05
N GLN A 30 -8.73 42.71 -5.22
CA GLN A 30 -7.99 41.59 -4.62
C GLN A 30 -8.88 40.81 -3.65
N ARG A 31 -9.67 41.49 -2.80
CA ARG A 31 -10.62 40.85 -1.88
C ARG A 31 -11.73 40.11 -2.64
N MET A 32 -12.27 40.70 -3.70
CA MET A 32 -13.25 40.04 -4.59
C MET A 32 -12.64 38.83 -5.30
N LYS A 33 -11.42 38.94 -5.84
CA LYS A 33 -10.70 37.80 -6.45
C LYS A 33 -10.42 36.70 -5.42
N ASN A 34 -10.05 37.05 -4.20
CA ASN A 34 -9.84 36.07 -3.14
C ASN A 34 -11.17 35.43 -2.73
N SER A 35 -12.25 36.22 -2.58
CA SER A 35 -13.59 35.71 -2.26
C SER A 35 -14.13 34.79 -3.36
N SER A 36 -13.89 35.09 -4.63
CA SER A 36 -14.33 34.23 -5.74
C SER A 36 -13.51 32.94 -5.83
N ARG A 37 -12.19 33.00 -5.55
CA ARG A 37 -11.35 31.81 -5.40
C ARG A 37 -11.81 30.93 -4.24
N TRP A 38 -12.13 31.53 -3.09
CA TRP A 38 -12.68 30.80 -1.94
C TRP A 38 -14.05 30.19 -2.25
N ALA A 39 -14.94 30.92 -2.91
CA ALA A 39 -16.23 30.38 -3.35
C ALA A 39 -16.05 29.17 -4.29
N ARG A 40 -15.11 29.25 -5.24
CA ARG A 40 -14.78 28.13 -6.13
C ARG A 40 -14.18 26.94 -5.36
N ALA A 41 -13.29 27.19 -4.42
CA ALA A 41 -12.71 26.14 -3.59
C ALA A 41 -13.77 25.44 -2.72
N MET A 42 -14.69 26.21 -2.12
CA MET A 42 -15.80 25.66 -1.36
C MET A 42 -16.78 24.87 -2.22
N ALA A 43 -17.02 25.30 -3.47
CA ALA A 43 -17.84 24.53 -4.41
C ALA A 43 -17.19 23.18 -4.75
N ILE A 44 -15.86 23.17 -5.00
CA ILE A 44 -15.12 21.92 -5.24
C ILE A 44 -15.16 21.02 -4.01
N LEU A 45 -14.97 21.57 -2.81
CA LEU A 45 -15.00 20.79 -1.57
C LEU A 45 -16.38 20.17 -1.32
N LYS A 46 -17.44 20.94 -1.55
CA LYS A 46 -18.82 20.46 -1.42
C LYS A 46 -19.13 19.35 -2.42
N GLU A 47 -18.75 19.53 -3.68
CA GLU A 47 -18.91 18.50 -4.71
C GLU A 47 -18.11 17.23 -4.36
N PHE A 48 -16.90 17.39 -3.84
CA PHE A 48 -16.07 16.28 -3.39
C PHE A 48 -16.70 15.55 -2.20
N GLU A 49 -17.17 16.27 -1.19
CA GLU A 49 -17.88 15.72 -0.03
C GLU A 49 -19.11 14.92 -0.46
N GLU A 50 -19.94 15.47 -1.36
CA GLU A 50 -21.14 14.81 -1.87
C GLU A 50 -20.80 13.56 -2.69
N LYS A 51 -19.79 13.61 -3.57
CA LYS A 51 -19.39 12.48 -4.41
C LYS A 51 -18.71 11.36 -3.61
N CYS A 52 -17.92 11.72 -2.60
CA CYS A 52 -17.23 10.78 -1.71
C CYS A 52 -18.08 10.32 -0.54
N ALA A 53 -19.30 10.85 -0.36
CA ALA A 53 -20.21 10.40 0.68
C ALA A 53 -20.50 8.89 0.53
N THR A 54 -20.30 8.18 1.65
CA THR A 54 -20.55 6.74 1.80
C THR A 54 -21.53 6.51 2.95
N PRO A 55 -22.81 6.92 2.80
CA PRO A 55 -23.83 6.60 3.80
C PRO A 55 -24.06 5.09 3.86
N ASP A 56 -24.54 4.60 5.01
CA ASP A 56 -24.74 3.16 5.27
C ASP A 56 -25.51 2.44 4.15
N ALA A 57 -26.55 3.06 3.58
CA ALA A 57 -27.32 2.49 2.48
C ALA A 57 -26.45 2.20 1.24
N LYS A 58 -25.51 3.09 0.91
CA LYS A 58 -24.57 2.92 -0.20
C LYS A 58 -23.52 1.85 0.13
N LEU A 59 -23.05 1.79 1.37
CA LEU A 59 -22.11 0.74 1.81
C LEU A 59 -22.74 -0.66 1.73
N ARG A 60 -24.03 -0.79 2.07
CA ARG A 60 -24.78 -2.04 1.88
C ARG A 60 -24.87 -2.44 0.41
N GLN A 61 -25.18 -1.50 -0.48
CA GLN A 61 -25.17 -1.76 -1.93
C GLN A 61 -23.79 -2.21 -2.44
N VAL A 62 -22.70 -1.64 -1.92
CA VAL A 62 -21.33 -2.07 -2.26
C VAL A 62 -21.06 -3.50 -1.77
N ALA A 63 -21.49 -3.85 -0.55
CA ALA A 63 -21.35 -5.20 -0.01
C ALA A 63 -22.17 -6.24 -0.81
N ASP A 64 -23.39 -5.89 -1.20
CA ASP A 64 -24.25 -6.74 -2.04
C ASP A 64 -23.60 -6.95 -3.43
N ALA A 65 -23.11 -5.87 -4.05
CA ALA A 65 -22.41 -5.95 -5.33
C ALA A 65 -21.13 -6.80 -5.24
N MET A 66 -20.37 -6.67 -4.15
CA MET A 66 -19.18 -7.50 -3.91
C MET A 66 -19.54 -8.99 -3.79
N THR A 67 -20.66 -9.30 -3.12
CA THR A 67 -21.17 -10.68 -3.01
C THR A 67 -21.55 -11.26 -4.37
N VAL A 68 -22.21 -10.47 -5.23
CA VAL A 68 -22.54 -10.88 -6.60
C VAL A 68 -21.27 -11.17 -7.40
N GLU A 69 -20.27 -10.29 -7.34
CA GLU A 69 -19.00 -10.48 -8.03
C GLU A 69 -18.25 -11.73 -7.50
N MET A 70 -18.28 -11.99 -6.19
CA MET A 70 -17.68 -13.21 -5.62
C MET A 70 -18.34 -14.47 -6.17
N HIS A 71 -19.67 -14.52 -6.24
CA HIS A 71 -20.38 -15.66 -6.83
C HIS A 71 -20.04 -15.85 -8.31
N ALA A 72 -19.98 -14.76 -9.08
CA ALA A 72 -19.62 -14.82 -10.49
C ALA A 72 -18.17 -15.29 -10.71
N GLY A 73 -17.24 -14.85 -9.85
CA GLY A 73 -15.83 -15.28 -9.90
C GLY A 73 -15.63 -16.75 -9.50
N LEU A 74 -16.43 -17.27 -8.57
CA LEU A 74 -16.40 -18.68 -8.17
C LEU A 74 -17.08 -19.61 -9.19
N ALA A 75 -18.09 -19.11 -9.93
CA ALA A 75 -18.84 -19.92 -10.89
C ALA A 75 -18.02 -20.28 -12.14
N SER A 76 -17.12 -19.40 -12.57
CA SER A 76 -16.27 -19.62 -13.76
C SER A 76 -15.07 -18.69 -13.76
N GLU A 77 -13.93 -19.18 -14.24
CA GLU A 77 -12.75 -18.34 -14.46
C GLU A 77 -13.08 -17.19 -15.42
N GLY A 78 -12.76 -15.96 -15.01
CA GLY A 78 -13.09 -14.74 -15.78
C GLY A 78 -14.54 -14.28 -15.68
N GLY A 79 -15.39 -14.94 -14.89
CA GLY A 79 -16.79 -14.56 -14.70
C GLY A 79 -17.01 -13.24 -13.94
N SER A 80 -15.98 -12.74 -13.26
CA SER A 80 -16.00 -11.49 -12.48
C SER A 80 -14.67 -10.74 -12.59
N LYS A 81 -14.68 -9.47 -12.17
CA LYS A 81 -13.44 -8.73 -11.87
C LYS A 81 -12.70 -9.29 -10.65
N LEU A 82 -13.40 -9.94 -9.73
CA LEU A 82 -12.82 -10.72 -8.64
C LEU A 82 -12.38 -12.08 -9.18
N LYS A 83 -11.07 -12.33 -9.18
CA LYS A 83 -10.50 -13.56 -9.74
C LYS A 83 -10.84 -14.82 -8.94
N MET A 84 -11.12 -14.68 -7.65
CA MET A 84 -11.45 -15.78 -6.74
C MET A 84 -10.50 -16.99 -6.89
N LEU A 85 -9.18 -16.72 -6.88
CA LEU A 85 -8.14 -17.72 -7.14
C LEU A 85 -8.16 -18.82 -6.07
N ILE A 86 -8.00 -20.07 -6.51
CA ILE A 86 -7.89 -21.23 -5.62
C ILE A 86 -6.51 -21.23 -4.96
N SER A 87 -6.48 -21.22 -3.62
CA SER A 87 -5.25 -21.20 -2.83
C SER A 87 -4.63 -22.58 -2.59
N TYR A 88 -5.34 -23.66 -2.93
CA TYR A 88 -4.98 -25.04 -2.60
C TYR A 88 -4.79 -25.32 -1.10
N VAL A 89 -5.16 -24.38 -0.22
CA VAL A 89 -5.23 -24.58 1.23
C VAL A 89 -6.63 -25.10 1.55
N ASP A 90 -6.76 -26.40 1.74
CA ASP A 90 -8.01 -27.06 2.11
C ASP A 90 -8.19 -27.24 3.63
N SER A 91 -7.10 -27.11 4.39
CA SER A 91 -7.04 -27.31 5.83
C SER A 91 -6.32 -26.14 6.50
N LEU A 92 -6.99 -25.48 7.44
CA LEU A 92 -6.40 -24.41 8.24
C LEU A 92 -5.69 -24.99 9.47
N PRO A 93 -4.71 -24.26 10.05
CA PRO A 93 -4.06 -24.67 11.29
C PRO A 93 -5.07 -24.96 12.41
N THR A 94 -4.82 -26.05 13.13
CA THR A 94 -5.70 -26.60 14.16
C THR A 94 -5.30 -26.19 15.57
N GLY A 95 -4.07 -25.71 15.75
CA GLY A 95 -3.45 -25.46 17.05
C GLY A 95 -2.74 -26.69 17.63
N ASN A 96 -2.76 -27.84 16.95
CA ASN A 96 -2.05 -29.05 17.38
C ASN A 96 -0.63 -29.16 16.78
N GLU A 97 -0.23 -28.19 15.97
CA GLU A 97 1.06 -28.18 15.29
C GLU A 97 2.21 -28.11 16.31
N GLU A 98 3.23 -28.93 16.11
CA GLU A 98 4.40 -29.02 16.98
C GLU A 98 5.66 -29.06 16.12
N GLY A 99 6.71 -28.37 16.58
CA GLY A 99 7.99 -28.33 15.87
C GLY A 99 8.43 -26.92 15.50
N ALA A 100 9.61 -26.86 14.86
CA ALA A 100 10.18 -25.61 14.36
C ALA A 100 9.82 -25.46 12.87
N PHE A 101 9.22 -24.33 12.51
CA PHE A 101 8.84 -24.00 11.14
C PHE A 101 9.40 -22.64 10.76
N TYR A 102 9.72 -22.47 9.48
CA TYR A 102 10.20 -21.19 8.96
C TYR A 102 9.15 -20.56 8.06
N ALA A 103 9.20 -19.23 7.97
CA ALA A 103 8.42 -18.51 6.98
C ALA A 103 9.28 -17.43 6.29
N LEU A 104 9.04 -17.27 4.99
CA LEU A 104 9.53 -16.16 4.19
C LEU A 104 8.31 -15.36 3.74
N ASP A 105 8.30 -14.07 4.01
CA ASP A 105 7.26 -13.15 3.55
C ASP A 105 7.89 -12.10 2.65
N LEU A 106 7.71 -12.28 1.35
CA LEU A 106 8.16 -11.33 0.33
C LEU A 106 7.04 -10.36 0.01
N GLY A 107 7.17 -9.15 0.53
CA GLY A 107 6.31 -8.02 0.25
C GLY A 107 6.79 -7.23 -0.98
N GLY A 108 6.55 -5.92 -0.95
CA GLY A 108 6.97 -5.01 -2.02
C GLY A 108 8.42 -4.54 -1.88
N THR A 109 8.72 -3.83 -0.79
CA THR A 109 10.04 -3.20 -0.60
C THR A 109 10.94 -3.88 0.42
N ASN A 110 10.34 -4.69 1.28
CA ASN A 110 11.03 -5.46 2.31
C ASN A 110 10.55 -6.91 2.21
N PHE A 111 11.34 -7.81 2.78
CA PHE A 111 10.89 -9.16 3.09
C PHE A 111 11.20 -9.48 4.54
N ARG A 112 10.50 -10.47 5.07
CA ARG A 112 10.71 -10.97 6.43
C ARG A 112 11.08 -12.43 6.38
N VAL A 113 12.06 -12.83 7.18
CA VAL A 113 12.33 -14.23 7.48
C VAL A 113 11.93 -14.47 8.92
N LEU A 114 11.25 -15.58 9.19
CA LEU A 114 10.71 -15.90 10.49
C LEU A 114 11.00 -17.36 10.83
N ARG A 115 11.16 -17.62 12.12
CA ARG A 115 11.09 -18.97 12.69
C ARG A 115 10.07 -18.97 13.82
N VAL A 116 9.26 -20.02 13.88
CA VAL A 116 8.35 -20.27 14.99
C VAL A 116 8.58 -21.67 15.54
N GLN A 117 8.65 -21.79 16.86
CA GLN A 117 8.60 -23.05 17.57
C GLN A 117 7.19 -23.23 18.14
N LEU A 118 6.48 -24.24 17.64
CA LEU A 118 5.13 -24.58 18.07
C LEU A 118 5.20 -25.72 19.09
N GLY A 119 4.37 -25.62 20.13
CA GLY A 119 4.33 -26.55 21.27
C GLY A 119 3.07 -27.43 21.30
N GLY A 120 2.35 -27.56 20.18
CA GLY A 120 1.12 -28.32 20.10
C GLY A 120 -0.04 -27.70 20.87
N LYS A 121 -1.07 -28.53 21.10
CA LYS A 121 -2.42 -28.13 21.56
C LYS A 121 -2.46 -27.20 22.76
N THR A 122 -1.54 -27.35 23.70
CA THR A 122 -1.47 -26.55 24.94
C THR A 122 -0.25 -25.65 25.00
N GLY A 123 0.73 -25.83 24.11
CA GLY A 123 1.99 -25.10 24.13
C GLY A 123 1.96 -23.81 23.30
N GLY A 124 1.06 -23.70 22.32
CA GLY A 124 0.97 -22.51 21.47
C GLY A 124 2.31 -22.17 20.79
N ILE A 125 2.63 -20.88 20.73
CA ILE A 125 3.95 -20.40 20.25
C ILE A 125 4.92 -20.40 21.44
N VAL A 126 5.88 -21.32 21.41
CA VAL A 126 6.92 -21.46 22.44
C VAL A 126 8.02 -20.41 22.22
N HIS A 127 8.40 -20.19 20.97
CA HIS A 127 9.44 -19.26 20.59
C HIS A 127 9.17 -18.69 19.20
N GLN A 128 9.55 -17.44 18.97
CA GLN A 128 9.41 -16.78 17.68
C GLN A 128 10.56 -15.81 17.45
N GLU A 129 11.14 -15.86 16.26
CA GLU A 129 12.18 -14.94 15.80
C GLU A 129 11.82 -14.44 14.42
N PHE A 130 12.17 -13.19 14.13
CA PHE A 130 12.05 -12.66 12.78
C PHE A 130 13.13 -11.62 12.51
N ALA A 131 13.52 -11.52 11.25
CA ALA A 131 14.32 -10.43 10.72
C ALA A 131 13.60 -9.80 9.53
N GLU A 132 13.50 -8.47 9.53
CA GLU A 132 13.03 -7.70 8.38
C GLU A 132 14.23 -7.18 7.60
N VAL A 133 14.22 -7.40 6.29
CA VAL A 133 15.30 -7.04 5.39
C VAL A 133 14.75 -6.14 4.29
N SER A 134 15.38 -4.99 4.09
CA SER A 134 15.05 -4.10 2.99
C SER A 134 15.69 -4.58 1.70
N ILE A 135 14.92 -4.60 0.61
CA ILE A 135 15.41 -5.01 -0.70
C ILE A 135 16.10 -3.79 -1.35
N PRO A 136 17.38 -3.90 -1.74
CA PRO A 136 18.06 -2.86 -2.51
C PRO A 136 17.25 -2.46 -3.75
N PRO A 137 17.03 -1.17 -4.02
CA PRO A 137 16.20 -0.72 -5.16
C PRO A 137 16.67 -1.28 -6.52
N ALA A 138 17.98 -1.48 -6.69
CA ALA A 138 18.55 -2.07 -7.90
C ALA A 138 18.03 -3.50 -8.17
N LEU A 139 17.74 -4.28 -7.13
CA LEU A 139 17.23 -5.65 -7.25
C LEU A 139 15.73 -5.67 -7.60
N MET A 140 14.96 -4.65 -7.23
CA MET A 140 13.53 -4.56 -7.60
C MET A 140 13.31 -4.40 -9.10
N SER A 141 14.27 -3.77 -9.78
CA SER A 141 14.29 -3.59 -11.23
C SER A 141 15.24 -4.55 -11.96
N GLY A 142 15.90 -5.44 -11.21
CA GLY A 142 16.95 -6.33 -11.70
C GLY A 142 16.41 -7.62 -12.33
N THR A 143 17.29 -8.64 -12.39
CA THR A 143 16.86 -10.00 -12.71
C THR A 143 16.26 -10.65 -11.46
N SER A 144 15.38 -11.61 -11.69
CA SER A 144 14.85 -12.45 -10.62
C SER A 144 15.90 -13.25 -9.90
N ASP A 145 16.87 -13.78 -10.64
CA ASP A 145 17.91 -14.63 -10.07
C ASP A 145 18.69 -13.82 -9.04
N ALA A 146 19.05 -12.57 -9.38
CA ALA A 146 19.71 -11.67 -8.45
C ALA A 146 18.84 -11.30 -7.22
N LEU A 147 17.53 -11.15 -7.40
CA LEU A 147 16.61 -10.90 -6.29
C LEU A 147 16.52 -12.12 -5.35
N PHE A 148 16.33 -13.31 -5.91
CA PHE A 148 16.19 -14.54 -5.13
C PHE A 148 17.51 -14.99 -4.51
N ASP A 149 18.65 -14.80 -5.17
CA ASP A 149 19.98 -15.03 -4.60
C ASP A 149 20.17 -14.18 -3.34
N TYR A 150 19.79 -12.89 -3.39
CA TYR A 150 19.85 -12.01 -2.23
C TYR A 150 18.92 -12.46 -1.09
N ILE A 151 17.70 -12.89 -1.41
CA ILE A 151 16.76 -13.39 -0.41
C ILE A 151 17.30 -14.68 0.24
N VAL A 152 17.80 -15.61 -0.56
CA VAL A 152 18.36 -16.88 -0.11
C VAL A 152 19.60 -16.66 0.77
N GLU A 153 20.47 -15.72 0.41
CA GLU A 153 21.64 -15.34 1.24
C GLU A 153 21.20 -14.89 2.66
N LYS A 154 20.17 -14.05 2.74
CA LYS A 154 19.66 -13.53 4.01
C LYS A 154 18.91 -14.59 4.81
N LEU A 155 18.14 -15.45 4.14
CA LEU A 155 17.51 -16.60 4.76
C LEU A 155 18.54 -17.58 5.33
N ALA A 156 19.59 -17.90 4.58
CA ALA A 156 20.66 -18.80 5.01
C ALA A 156 21.39 -18.24 6.24
N SER A 157 21.68 -16.94 6.26
CA SER A 157 22.31 -16.27 7.39
C SER A 157 21.43 -16.36 8.65
N PHE A 158 20.12 -16.08 8.51
CA PHE A 158 19.16 -16.20 9.61
C PHE A 158 19.05 -17.63 10.15
N VAL A 159 19.02 -18.64 9.27
CA VAL A 159 18.97 -20.05 9.69
C VAL A 159 20.25 -20.44 10.45
N ALA A 160 21.42 -20.02 9.98
CA ALA A 160 22.70 -20.33 10.63
C ALA A 160 22.81 -19.72 12.03
N GLU A 161 22.34 -18.48 12.22
CA GLU A 161 22.29 -17.82 13.54
C GLU A 161 21.36 -18.57 14.51
N GLU A 162 20.19 -19.01 14.03
CA GLU A 162 19.23 -19.77 14.83
C GLU A 162 19.75 -21.17 15.20
N GLU A 163 20.42 -21.87 14.28
CA GLU A 163 21.01 -23.20 14.56
C GLU A 163 22.01 -23.14 15.72
N GLN A 164 22.84 -22.09 15.75
CA GLN A 164 23.77 -21.84 16.85
C GLN A 164 23.03 -21.52 18.16
N ARG A 165 21.93 -20.77 18.09
CA ARG A 165 21.18 -20.33 19.27
C ARG A 165 20.32 -21.44 19.90
N PHE A 166 19.80 -22.35 19.09
CA PHE A 166 18.87 -23.40 19.51
C PHE A 166 19.46 -24.81 19.50
N ASN A 167 20.78 -24.95 19.25
CA ASN A 167 21.50 -26.23 19.19
C ASN A 167 20.77 -27.28 18.31
N GLN A 168 20.23 -26.85 17.16
CA GLN A 168 19.49 -27.75 16.29
C GLN A 168 20.44 -28.61 15.44
N PRO A 169 20.09 -29.88 15.17
CA PRO A 169 20.89 -30.74 14.31
C PRO A 169 20.88 -30.19 12.86
N PRO A 170 22.05 -30.06 12.21
CA PRO A 170 22.18 -29.43 10.89
C PRO A 170 21.48 -30.21 9.76
N ASP A 171 21.38 -31.55 9.87
CA ASP A 171 20.90 -32.43 8.80
C ASP A 171 19.37 -32.62 8.73
N ARG A 172 18.59 -31.85 9.49
CA ARG A 172 17.13 -31.89 9.37
C ARG A 172 16.66 -30.96 8.26
N GLN A 173 15.91 -31.50 7.30
CA GLN A 173 15.16 -30.71 6.32
C GLN A 173 14.21 -29.76 7.05
N LYS A 174 14.31 -28.47 6.74
CA LYS A 174 13.49 -27.40 7.33
C LYS A 174 12.36 -27.06 6.37
N GLU A 175 11.14 -27.02 6.88
CA GLU A 175 9.95 -26.66 6.10
C GLU A 175 9.79 -25.13 6.08
N LEU A 176 9.47 -24.57 4.91
CA LEU A 176 9.37 -23.14 4.70
C LEU A 176 8.00 -22.75 4.12
N GLY A 177 7.22 -21.99 4.90
CA GLY A 177 6.06 -21.28 4.39
C GLY A 177 6.49 -20.03 3.61
N PHE A 178 6.19 -19.96 2.31
CA PHE A 178 6.51 -18.79 1.49
C PHE A 178 5.25 -17.95 1.17
N THR A 179 5.12 -16.79 1.81
CA THR A 179 4.14 -15.76 1.45
C THR A 179 4.71 -14.88 0.34
N PHE A 180 4.07 -14.89 -0.82
CA PHE A 180 4.49 -14.13 -1.99
C PHE A 180 3.40 -13.13 -2.37
N SER A 181 3.56 -11.87 -2.01
CA SER A 181 2.51 -10.84 -2.08
C SER A 181 2.31 -10.23 -3.48
N PHE A 182 2.50 -11.04 -4.53
CA PHE A 182 2.21 -10.66 -5.91
C PHE A 182 1.18 -11.63 -6.50
N PRO A 183 0.46 -11.24 -7.56
CA PRO A 183 -0.52 -12.13 -8.19
C PRO A 183 0.12 -13.43 -8.71
N VAL A 184 -0.31 -14.58 -8.19
CA VAL A 184 0.15 -15.92 -8.61
C VAL A 184 -1.06 -16.75 -9.07
N MET A 185 -0.92 -17.41 -10.21
CA MET A 185 -1.78 -18.50 -10.66
C MET A 185 -1.25 -19.78 -10.02
N GLN A 186 -1.85 -20.18 -8.92
CA GLN A 186 -1.41 -21.35 -8.17
C GLN A 186 -1.84 -22.64 -8.87
N THR A 187 -0.99 -23.66 -8.86
CA THR A 187 -1.23 -24.97 -9.49
C THR A 187 -1.22 -26.14 -8.50
N SER A 188 -0.61 -25.94 -7.33
CA SER A 188 -0.70 -26.82 -6.16
C SER A 188 -0.46 -26.01 -4.89
N LEU A 189 -0.60 -26.61 -3.70
CA LEU A 189 -0.31 -25.97 -2.40
C LEU A 189 1.06 -25.25 -2.40
N ASN A 190 2.02 -25.83 -3.11
CA ASN A 190 3.40 -25.41 -3.12
C ASN A 190 3.91 -25.00 -4.51
N THR A 191 3.05 -24.79 -5.51
CA THR A 191 3.50 -24.34 -6.82
C THR A 191 2.58 -23.33 -7.45
N GLY A 192 3.16 -22.40 -8.22
CA GLY A 192 2.38 -21.41 -8.96
C GLY A 192 3.22 -20.58 -9.93
N THR A 193 2.52 -19.89 -10.83
CA THR A 193 3.12 -19.00 -11.84
C THR A 193 2.66 -17.56 -11.64
N ILE A 194 3.58 -16.59 -11.64
CA ILE A 194 3.23 -15.17 -11.48
C ILE A 194 2.36 -14.67 -12.65
N ILE A 195 1.27 -13.95 -12.34
CA ILE A 195 0.35 -13.35 -13.31
C ILE A 195 0.80 -11.93 -13.64
N GLY A 196 1.05 -11.63 -14.91
CA GLY A 196 1.27 -10.26 -15.39
C GLY A 196 2.69 -9.72 -15.27
N GLY A 197 3.68 -10.56 -14.94
CA GLY A 197 5.10 -10.23 -15.11
C GLY A 197 5.57 -10.45 -16.55
N ARG A 198 6.58 -9.70 -17.02
CA ARG A 198 7.22 -9.93 -18.33
C ARG A 198 8.01 -11.24 -18.43
N ARG A 199 8.05 -12.08 -17.39
CA ARG A 199 8.76 -13.37 -17.34
C ARG A 199 8.04 -14.30 -16.38
N ALA A 200 7.87 -15.55 -16.79
CA ALA A 200 7.24 -16.61 -15.99
C ALA A 200 8.19 -17.03 -14.86
N PHE A 201 7.65 -17.11 -13.64
CA PHE A 201 8.35 -17.67 -12.48
C PHE A 201 7.65 -18.96 -12.09
N LEU A 202 8.42 -20.02 -11.86
CA LEU A 202 7.94 -21.25 -11.25
C LEU A 202 8.27 -21.16 -9.76
N LEU A 203 7.26 -20.98 -8.91
CA LEU A 203 7.43 -21.14 -7.47
C LEU A 203 7.38 -22.64 -7.15
N VAL A 204 8.37 -23.15 -6.43
CA VAL A 204 8.33 -24.45 -5.76
C VAL A 204 8.51 -24.17 -4.28
N MET A 205 7.47 -24.38 -3.48
CA MET A 205 7.53 -24.39 -2.02
C MET A 205 7.81 -25.85 -1.59
N LEU A 206 8.60 -26.06 -0.55
CA LEU A 206 8.85 -27.37 0.07
C LEU A 206 8.65 -27.24 1.57
#